data_AF-A0A2A2SAQ6-F1
#
_entry.id   AF-A0A2A2SAQ6-F1
#
_cell.length_a   1.000
_cell.length_b   1.000
_cell.length_c   1.000
_cell.angle_alpha   90.00
_cell.angle_beta   90.00
_cell.angle_gamma   90.00
#
_symmetry.space_group_name_H-M   'P 1'
#
loop_
_entity.id
_entity.type
_entity.pdbx_description
1 polymer ?
#
loop_
_entity_poly.entity_id
_entity_poly.type
_entity_poly.pdbx_seq_one_letter_code
_entity_poly.pdbx_strand_id
1 'polypeptide(L)'
;MPLGDNSSLYTTSERVDIAFNNSNDEYDTFDYSALAVSFYFGNGTTADDSLVNFGKNDTVVNFKQIFDGNGDGIVAFGGNGVLDIDRTGSGGNRAGEAQITVNSGDADILALRYLGSKGGDPNGNGGHVYADASTRLAGFTEGTVSNDNFNAATGNFTYFYDTALGLNLGGDTITGFGAGDRIVTTTRIHNGPDAGALITFGANGVLDLPGEMDGVKGDIGPAQGGQIDFGGSVSSLVLLNTVAGDGVTYYYYGVA
;
A
#
# COMPACT_ATOMS: atom_id res chain seq x y z
N MET A 1 7.09 -23.41 4.46
CA MET A 1 8.49 -22.89 4.41
C MET A 1 8.43 -21.44 4.88
N PRO A 2 9.51 -20.82 5.39
CA PRO A 2 9.37 -19.46 5.92
C PRO A 2 9.05 -18.45 4.80
N LEU A 3 8.11 -17.55 5.09
CA LEU A 3 7.87 -16.33 4.33
C LEU A 3 9.09 -15.41 4.44
N GLY A 4 9.18 -14.45 3.52
CA GLY A 4 10.24 -13.46 3.45
C GLY A 4 10.30 -12.55 4.68
N ASP A 5 11.40 -11.84 4.82
CA ASP A 5 11.55 -10.86 5.89
C ASP A 5 10.58 -9.68 5.70
N ASN A 6 9.88 -9.33 6.77
CA ASN A 6 8.94 -8.21 6.80
C ASN A 6 9.43 -7.03 7.67
N SER A 7 10.75 -6.93 7.91
CA SER A 7 11.33 -5.88 8.75
C SER A 7 11.43 -4.51 8.08
N SER A 8 11.57 -4.45 6.74
CA SER A 8 11.64 -3.20 5.97
C SER A 8 10.28 -2.83 5.36
N LEU A 9 9.92 -1.54 5.42
CA LEU A 9 8.72 -0.99 4.79
C LEU A 9 8.91 -0.69 3.32
N TYR A 10 9.95 0.07 2.99
CA TYR A 10 10.21 0.50 1.62
C TYR A 10 10.98 -0.59 0.89
N THR A 11 10.56 -0.90 -0.34
CA THR A 11 11.24 -1.88 -1.21
C THR A 11 11.70 -1.23 -2.50
N THR A 12 10.77 -0.68 -3.29
CA THR A 12 11.08 0.09 -4.50
C THR A 12 10.75 1.57 -4.39
N SER A 13 9.86 1.95 -3.47
CA SER A 13 9.43 3.34 -3.31
C SER A 13 10.57 4.23 -2.81
N GLU A 14 10.65 5.47 -3.31
CA GLU A 14 11.56 6.49 -2.79
C GLU A 14 10.99 7.12 -1.52
N ARG A 15 11.70 7.02 -0.39
CA ARG A 15 11.32 7.69 0.86
C ARG A 15 11.75 9.15 0.83
N VAL A 16 10.81 10.04 1.13
CA VAL A 16 11.03 11.48 1.30
C VAL A 16 10.72 11.83 2.74
N ASP A 17 11.73 12.29 3.49
CA ASP A 17 11.50 12.79 4.85
C ASP A 17 11.01 14.24 4.79
N ILE A 18 9.81 14.48 5.31
CA ILE A 18 9.20 15.80 5.36
C ILE A 18 9.90 16.66 6.42
N ALA A 19 10.12 17.93 6.09
CA ALA A 19 10.79 18.88 6.96
C ALA A 19 9.88 19.38 8.10
N PHE A 20 10.38 19.30 9.33
CA PHE A 20 9.70 19.83 10.51
C PHE A 20 10.27 21.20 10.88
N ASN A 21 9.94 22.22 10.08
CA ASN A 21 10.59 23.54 10.11
C ASN A 21 9.63 24.71 10.41
N ASN A 22 8.36 24.46 10.73
CA ASN A 22 7.31 25.49 10.90
C ASN A 22 7.11 26.42 9.68
N SER A 23 7.41 25.93 8.47
CA SER A 23 7.18 26.63 7.21
C SER A 23 6.27 25.78 6.34
N ASN A 24 5.41 26.42 5.56
CA ASN A 24 4.65 25.72 4.53
C ASN A 24 5.62 25.35 3.40
N ASP A 25 5.80 24.06 3.18
CA ASP A 25 6.59 23.52 2.09
C ASP A 25 5.68 22.82 1.06
N GLU A 26 6.14 22.77 -0.18
CA GLU A 26 5.50 22.02 -1.26
C GLU A 26 6.44 20.89 -1.67
N TYR A 27 5.91 19.66 -1.74
CA TYR A 27 6.61 18.46 -2.17
C TYR A 27 5.92 17.93 -3.43
N ASP A 28 6.62 18.04 -4.57
CA ASP A 28 6.12 17.55 -5.85
C ASP A 28 6.66 16.14 -6.12
N THR A 29 5.76 15.18 -6.34
CA THR A 29 6.13 13.81 -6.72
C THR A 29 7.07 13.79 -7.94
N PHE A 30 6.95 14.74 -8.88
CA PHE A 30 7.79 14.79 -10.08
C PHE A 30 9.24 15.26 -9.84
N ASP A 31 9.57 15.72 -8.63
CA ASP A 31 10.96 16.01 -8.25
C ASP A 31 11.76 14.72 -7.93
N TYR A 32 11.09 13.57 -7.84
CA TYR A 32 11.68 12.29 -7.47
C TYR A 32 11.79 11.33 -8.67
N SER A 33 12.64 10.32 -8.53
CA SER A 33 13.05 9.46 -9.65
C SER A 33 12.39 8.08 -9.65
N ALA A 34 11.89 7.64 -8.50
CA ALA A 34 11.12 6.41 -8.38
C ALA A 34 9.73 6.52 -9.01
N LEU A 35 9.10 5.38 -9.28
CA LEU A 35 7.71 5.38 -9.74
C LEU A 35 6.78 5.71 -8.59
N ALA A 36 7.04 5.16 -7.39
CA ALA A 36 6.28 5.45 -6.17
C ALA A 36 7.11 6.26 -5.16
N VAL A 37 6.47 7.25 -4.54
CA VAL A 37 7.07 8.10 -3.50
C VAL A 37 6.36 7.88 -2.17
N SER A 38 7.13 7.74 -1.10
CA SER A 38 6.64 7.62 0.28
C SER A 38 7.03 8.83 1.09
N PHE A 39 6.06 9.71 1.36
CA PHE A 39 6.24 10.93 2.15
C PHE A 39 6.16 10.60 3.64
N TYR A 40 7.30 10.65 4.32
CA TYR A 40 7.43 10.31 5.74
C TYR A 40 7.36 11.56 6.63
N PHE A 41 6.31 11.60 7.45
CA PHE A 41 6.11 12.56 8.51
C PHE A 41 6.62 11.95 9.83
N GLY A 42 7.75 12.46 10.30
CA GLY A 42 8.27 12.23 11.65
C GLY A 42 7.51 12.98 12.75
N ASN A 43 8.06 12.98 13.98
CA ASN A 43 7.48 13.68 15.11
C ASN A 43 7.93 15.15 15.14
N GLY A 44 6.99 16.08 14.99
CA GLY A 44 7.25 17.52 15.07
C GLY A 44 6.15 18.33 14.39
N THR A 45 6.44 19.60 14.11
CA THR A 45 5.52 20.53 13.44
C THR A 45 5.99 20.86 12.01
N THR A 46 5.12 20.67 11.02
CA THR A 46 5.40 20.96 9.60
C THR A 46 4.70 22.23 9.09
N ALA A 47 3.87 22.90 9.90
CA ALA A 47 2.91 23.91 9.42
C ALA A 47 1.92 23.33 8.38
N ASP A 48 1.62 24.06 7.31
CA ASP A 48 0.62 23.68 6.30
C ASP A 48 1.30 23.22 5.01
N ASP A 49 1.78 21.97 4.98
CA ASP A 49 2.48 21.42 3.83
C ASP A 49 1.53 20.97 2.72
N SER A 50 2.05 20.91 1.50
CA SER A 50 1.33 20.44 0.32
C SER A 50 2.09 19.30 -0.36
N LEU A 51 1.39 18.19 -0.60
CA LEU A 51 1.86 17.13 -1.49
C LEU A 51 1.18 17.31 -2.85
N VAL A 52 1.95 17.62 -3.89
CA VAL A 52 1.43 17.89 -5.23
C VAL A 52 1.84 16.80 -6.22
N ASN A 53 1.00 16.58 -7.23
CA ASN A 53 1.11 15.47 -8.17
C ASN A 53 1.16 14.09 -7.50
N PHE A 54 0.54 13.98 -6.31
CA PHE A 54 0.46 12.73 -5.55
C PHE A 54 -0.23 11.65 -6.38
N GLY A 55 0.54 10.63 -6.75
CA GLY A 55 0.12 9.51 -7.57
C GLY A 55 -0.74 8.51 -6.81
N LYS A 56 -1.47 7.67 -7.56
CA LYS A 56 -2.23 6.54 -6.98
C LYS A 56 -1.34 5.51 -6.30
N ASN A 57 -0.05 5.55 -6.60
CA ASN A 57 0.99 4.70 -6.05
C ASN A 57 1.85 5.39 -4.97
N ASP A 58 1.60 6.66 -4.67
CA ASP A 58 2.32 7.34 -3.60
C ASP A 58 1.70 7.01 -2.24
N THR A 59 2.49 7.19 -1.18
CA THR A 59 2.06 6.94 0.19
C THR A 59 2.40 8.08 1.12
N VAL A 60 1.55 8.25 2.13
CA VAL A 60 1.83 9.05 3.32
C VAL A 60 2.19 8.07 4.44
N VAL A 61 3.32 8.28 5.08
CA VAL A 61 3.74 7.50 6.24
C VAL A 61 3.87 8.46 7.41
N ASN A 62 3.06 8.27 8.46
CA ASN A 62 3.13 9.12 9.64
C ASN A 62 3.70 8.35 10.84
N PHE A 63 4.52 8.99 11.67
CA PHE A 63 5.10 8.36 12.87
C PHE A 63 4.03 7.90 13.87
N LYS A 64 2.83 8.49 13.79
CA LYS A 64 1.68 8.18 14.61
C LYS A 64 0.45 7.90 13.74
N GLN A 65 -0.43 7.03 14.22
CA GLN A 65 -1.69 6.80 13.56
C GLN A 65 -2.53 8.10 13.52
N ILE A 66 -2.92 8.49 12.31
CA ILE A 66 -3.90 9.55 12.07
C ILE A 66 -5.26 9.10 12.60
N PHE A 67 -5.97 10.02 13.26
CA PHE A 67 -7.25 9.73 13.88
C PHE A 67 -8.33 9.38 12.84
N ASP A 68 -8.73 8.12 12.84
CA ASP A 68 -9.90 7.61 12.14
C ASP A 68 -11.11 7.61 13.09
N GLY A 69 -12.07 8.49 12.80
CA GLY A 69 -13.21 8.74 13.68
C GLY A 69 -14.29 7.66 13.67
N ASN A 70 -14.45 6.92 12.57
CA ASN A 70 -15.44 5.84 12.44
C ASN A 70 -14.79 4.45 12.44
N GLY A 71 -13.46 4.37 12.34
CA GLY A 71 -12.70 3.13 12.45
C GLY A 71 -12.85 2.21 11.24
N ASP A 72 -13.20 2.75 10.07
CA ASP A 72 -13.35 1.98 8.83
C ASP A 72 -12.06 1.83 8.02
N GLY A 73 -10.97 2.46 8.50
CA GLY A 73 -9.67 2.49 7.83
C GLY A 73 -9.57 3.55 6.74
N ILE A 74 -10.53 4.47 6.63
CA ILE A 74 -10.53 5.58 5.68
C ILE A 74 -10.52 6.90 6.45
N VAL A 75 -9.43 7.65 6.30
CA VAL A 75 -9.29 8.97 6.89
C VAL A 75 -9.69 10.02 5.88
N ALA A 76 -10.90 10.53 6.02
CA ALA A 76 -11.42 11.62 5.21
C ALA A 76 -10.81 12.98 5.62
N PHE A 77 -10.58 13.83 4.63
CA PHE A 77 -10.06 15.18 4.83
C PHE A 77 -11.19 16.07 5.37
N GLY A 78 -10.82 17.18 6.00
CA GLY A 78 -11.79 18.22 6.35
C GLY A 78 -12.50 18.75 5.10
N GLY A 79 -13.69 19.34 5.27
CA GLY A 79 -14.43 19.94 4.15
C GLY A 79 -13.71 21.09 3.43
N ASN A 80 -12.56 21.52 3.97
CA ASN A 80 -11.61 22.46 3.38
C ASN A 80 -10.47 21.78 2.58
N GLY A 81 -10.49 20.46 2.40
CA GLY A 81 -9.45 19.73 1.68
C GLY A 81 -8.14 19.55 2.46
N VAL A 82 -8.18 19.71 3.79
CA VAL A 82 -6.99 19.59 4.66
C VAL A 82 -7.09 18.33 5.51
N LEU A 83 -6.00 17.57 5.55
CA LEU A 83 -5.81 16.46 6.47
C LEU A 83 -4.94 16.90 7.65
N ASP A 84 -5.43 16.65 8.84
CA ASP A 84 -4.76 16.93 10.09
C ASP A 84 -4.14 15.62 10.60
N ILE A 85 -2.83 15.47 10.36
CA ILE A 85 -2.12 14.19 10.51
C ILE A 85 -1.81 13.85 11.98
N ASP A 86 -1.82 14.85 12.86
CA ASP A 86 -1.54 14.68 14.30
C ASP A 86 -2.76 14.83 15.21
N ARG A 87 -3.95 14.88 14.61
CA ARG A 87 -5.23 14.95 15.31
C ARG A 87 -5.33 13.95 16.46
N THR A 88 -5.86 14.41 17.58
CA THR A 88 -6.02 13.58 18.80
C THR A 88 -7.47 13.15 19.07
N GLY A 89 -8.42 13.56 18.23
CA GLY A 89 -9.80 13.10 18.29
C GLY A 89 -10.76 13.96 17.46
N SER A 90 -12.06 13.74 17.63
CA SER A 90 -13.10 14.48 16.91
C SER A 90 -13.26 15.94 17.39
N GLY A 91 -13.47 16.87 16.45
CA GLY A 91 -13.81 18.27 16.70
C GLY A 91 -12.65 19.25 16.52
N GLY A 92 -12.94 20.49 16.14
CA GLY A 92 -11.92 21.48 15.74
C GLY A 92 -10.90 21.86 16.82
N ASN A 93 -11.22 21.69 18.10
CA ASN A 93 -10.30 21.96 19.21
C ASN A 93 -9.26 20.84 19.44
N ARG A 94 -9.31 19.78 18.64
CA ARG A 94 -8.38 18.64 18.70
C ARG A 94 -7.49 18.56 17.47
N ALA A 95 -7.41 19.68 16.74
CA ALA A 95 -6.49 19.78 15.63
C ALA A 95 -5.05 19.59 16.11
N GLY A 96 -4.28 18.80 15.36
CA GLY A 96 -2.86 18.61 15.58
C GLY A 96 -2.05 19.85 15.19
N GLU A 97 -0.73 19.75 15.33
CA GLU A 97 0.20 20.82 14.98
C GLU A 97 0.75 20.71 13.55
N ALA A 98 0.40 19.63 12.85
CA ALA A 98 0.79 19.36 11.47
C ALA A 98 -0.45 19.03 10.64
N GLN A 99 -0.56 19.69 9.49
CA GLN A 99 -1.62 19.45 8.53
C GLN A 99 -1.08 19.48 7.11
N ILE A 100 -1.74 18.76 6.22
CA ILE A 100 -1.35 18.62 4.83
C ILE A 100 -2.53 18.81 3.90
N THR A 101 -2.23 19.31 2.71
CA THR A 101 -3.09 19.13 1.53
C THR A 101 -2.46 18.11 0.60
N VAL A 102 -3.28 17.36 -0.12
CA VAL A 102 -2.82 16.34 -1.05
C VAL A 102 -3.59 16.48 -2.35
N ASN A 103 -2.88 16.66 -3.46
CA ASN A 103 -3.46 16.88 -4.77
C ASN A 103 -2.73 16.03 -5.82
N SER A 104 -3.48 15.45 -6.75
CA SER A 104 -2.97 14.56 -7.82
C SER A 104 -2.74 15.30 -9.15
N GLY A 105 -2.41 16.60 -9.10
CA GLY A 105 -2.29 17.52 -10.24
C GLY A 105 -3.64 18.03 -10.76
N ASP A 106 -4.55 17.11 -11.08
CA ASP A 106 -5.85 17.42 -11.70
C ASP A 106 -7.04 17.46 -10.71
N ALA A 107 -6.84 16.96 -9.49
CA ALA A 107 -7.89 16.86 -8.48
C ALA A 107 -7.31 16.77 -7.07
N ASP A 108 -8.08 17.21 -6.08
CA ASP A 108 -7.74 17.02 -4.67
C ASP A 108 -7.98 15.57 -4.25
N ILE A 109 -7.05 15.01 -3.49
CA ILE A 109 -7.24 13.75 -2.78
C ILE A 109 -7.92 14.09 -1.45
N LEU A 110 -9.13 13.55 -1.27
CA LEU A 110 -9.99 13.89 -0.14
C LEU A 110 -10.08 12.80 0.93
N ALA A 111 -9.41 11.67 0.72
CA ALA A 111 -9.34 10.59 1.69
C ALA A 111 -8.12 9.72 1.45
N LEU A 112 -7.52 9.25 2.54
CA LEU A 112 -6.50 8.21 2.52
C LEU A 112 -7.01 6.96 3.22
N ARG A 113 -6.59 5.79 2.75
CA ARG A 113 -6.85 4.50 3.40
C ARG A 113 -5.64 4.07 4.21
N TYR A 114 -5.89 3.47 5.37
CA TYR A 114 -4.87 2.96 6.26
C TYR A 114 -4.43 1.54 5.87
N LEU A 115 -3.13 1.34 5.72
CA LEU A 115 -2.51 0.07 5.31
C LEU A 115 -1.76 -0.62 6.45
N GLY A 116 -1.96 -0.19 7.70
CA GLY A 116 -1.28 -0.77 8.86
C GLY A 116 -0.02 0.00 9.27
N SER A 117 0.79 -0.63 10.12
CA SER A 117 2.03 -0.03 10.62
C SER A 117 3.20 -0.98 10.47
N LYS A 118 4.37 -0.45 10.15
CA LYS A 118 5.60 -1.24 10.06
C LYS A 118 6.81 -0.47 10.56
N GLY A 119 7.75 -1.21 11.11
CA GLY A 119 8.98 -0.67 11.66
C GLY A 119 8.82 -0.26 13.13
N GLY A 120 9.99 -0.09 13.75
CA GLY A 120 10.18 0.22 15.16
C GLY A 120 11.64 0.01 15.53
N ASP A 121 12.50 0.99 15.24
CA ASP A 121 13.77 1.16 15.95
C ASP A 121 13.47 1.74 17.35
N PRO A 122 14.19 1.37 18.43
CA PRO A 122 14.16 2.07 19.72
C PRO A 122 14.33 3.61 19.67
N ASN A 123 14.68 4.20 18.52
CA ASN A 123 14.75 5.65 18.27
C ASN A 123 13.71 6.19 17.26
N GLY A 124 12.64 5.44 16.92
CA GLY A 124 11.44 6.02 16.31
C GLY A 124 11.33 5.97 14.78
N ASN A 125 11.52 4.79 14.18
CA ASN A 125 11.20 4.53 12.75
C ASN A 125 10.15 3.42 12.60
N GLY A 126 9.00 3.60 13.26
CA GLY A 126 7.77 2.87 12.94
C GLY A 126 6.79 3.83 12.29
N GLY A 127 6.27 3.47 11.13
CA GLY A 127 5.37 4.32 10.35
C GLY A 127 3.99 3.70 10.22
N HIS A 128 2.96 4.52 10.38
CA HIS A 128 1.58 4.23 10.01
C HIS A 128 1.40 4.64 8.54
N VAL A 129 1.00 3.68 7.71
CA VAL A 129 1.04 3.81 6.26
C VAL A 129 -0.35 4.13 5.72
N TYR A 130 -0.41 5.07 4.81
CA TYR A 130 -1.62 5.53 4.17
C TYR A 130 -1.41 5.69 2.66
N ALA A 131 -2.44 5.42 1.87
CA ALA A 131 -2.43 5.59 0.43
C ALA A 131 -3.78 6.13 -0.06
N ASP A 132 -3.89 6.56 -1.32
CA ASP A 132 -5.15 7.13 -1.85
C ASP A 132 -6.34 6.18 -1.67
N ALA A 133 -7.38 6.60 -0.94
CA ALA A 133 -8.51 5.73 -0.64
C ALA A 133 -9.22 5.20 -1.90
N SER A 134 -9.13 5.89 -3.04
CA SER A 134 -9.81 5.51 -4.27
C SER A 134 -9.23 4.26 -4.93
N THR A 135 -8.01 3.82 -4.58
CA THR A 135 -7.43 2.62 -5.21
C THR A 135 -8.01 1.32 -4.62
N ARG A 136 -8.58 1.37 -3.40
CA ARG A 136 -9.24 0.21 -2.78
C ARG A 136 -10.67 0.07 -3.29
N LEU A 137 -10.93 -1.04 -4.00
CA LEU A 137 -12.26 -1.36 -4.49
C LEU A 137 -13.16 -1.91 -3.37
N ALA A 138 -14.43 -1.50 -3.40
CA ALA A 138 -15.42 -1.91 -2.41
C ALA A 138 -15.64 -3.44 -2.41
N GLY A 139 -15.72 -4.01 -1.21
CA GLY A 139 -15.93 -5.45 -1.00
C GLY A 139 -14.66 -6.30 -1.06
N PHE A 140 -13.48 -5.70 -1.28
CA PHE A 140 -12.21 -6.43 -1.28
C PHE A 140 -11.62 -6.50 0.12
N THR A 141 -11.02 -7.65 0.43
CA THR A 141 -10.19 -7.84 1.63
C THR A 141 -8.79 -7.38 1.29
N GLU A 142 -8.34 -6.27 1.87
CA GLU A 142 -7.03 -5.69 1.55
C GLU A 142 -5.95 -6.28 2.46
N GLY A 143 -4.84 -6.70 1.85
CA GLY A 143 -3.58 -7.01 2.55
C GLY A 143 -2.91 -5.70 2.99
N THR A 144 -2.26 -5.76 4.14
CA THR A 144 -1.65 -4.61 4.80
C THR A 144 -0.14 -4.64 4.64
N VAL A 145 0.59 -3.73 5.30
CA VAL A 145 2.04 -3.86 5.43
C VAL A 145 2.43 -4.94 6.45
N SER A 146 1.51 -5.46 7.27
CA SER A 146 1.80 -6.50 8.26
C SER A 146 1.83 -7.90 7.64
N ASN A 147 2.10 -8.93 8.45
CA ASN A 147 1.89 -10.32 8.03
C ASN A 147 0.44 -10.71 8.34
N ASP A 148 -0.41 -10.73 7.33
CA ASP A 148 -1.83 -10.99 7.49
C ASP A 148 -2.16 -12.49 7.43
N ASN A 149 -3.23 -12.86 8.14
CA ASN A 149 -3.75 -14.22 8.17
C ASN A 149 -5.22 -14.22 7.76
N PHE A 150 -5.50 -14.77 6.59
CA PHE A 150 -6.83 -14.85 6.01
C PHE A 150 -7.35 -16.29 5.95
N ASN A 151 -8.67 -16.42 6.00
CA ASN A 151 -9.38 -17.69 5.88
C ASN A 151 -10.46 -17.59 4.79
N ALA A 152 -10.18 -18.23 3.65
CA ALA A 152 -11.07 -18.32 2.50
C ALA A 152 -12.01 -19.54 2.55
N ALA A 153 -11.91 -20.41 3.56
CA ALA A 153 -12.70 -21.65 3.59
C ALA A 153 -14.22 -21.45 3.75
N THR A 154 -14.69 -20.23 4.01
CA THR A 154 -16.08 -19.91 4.34
C THR A 154 -16.86 -19.25 3.20
N GLY A 155 -16.24 -19.00 2.05
CA GLY A 155 -16.89 -18.29 0.95
C GLY A 155 -15.93 -18.00 -0.20
N ASN A 156 -16.35 -17.12 -1.11
CA ASN A 156 -15.49 -16.60 -2.17
C ASN A 156 -15.04 -15.20 -1.78
N PHE A 157 -13.74 -14.98 -1.75
CA PHE A 157 -13.12 -13.73 -1.36
C PHE A 157 -12.31 -13.14 -2.51
N THR A 158 -12.16 -11.81 -2.49
CA THR A 158 -11.23 -11.09 -3.37
C THR A 158 -10.24 -10.37 -2.49
N TYR A 159 -8.99 -10.84 -2.54
CA TYR A 159 -7.88 -10.26 -1.78
C TYR A 159 -7.15 -9.23 -2.62
N PHE A 160 -6.96 -8.05 -2.08
CA PHE A 160 -6.35 -6.92 -2.77
C PHE A 160 -4.98 -6.61 -2.18
N TYR A 161 -4.00 -6.45 -3.07
CA TYR A 161 -2.63 -6.10 -2.74
C TYR A 161 -2.21 -4.95 -3.65
N ASP A 162 -2.08 -3.74 -3.10
CA ASP A 162 -1.66 -2.57 -3.89
C ASP A 162 -0.15 -2.56 -4.09
N THR A 163 0.31 -3.44 -4.98
CA THR A 163 1.72 -3.66 -5.28
C THR A 163 2.41 -2.46 -5.95
N ALA A 164 1.64 -1.56 -6.57
CA ALA A 164 2.15 -0.35 -7.17
C ALA A 164 2.79 0.62 -6.15
N LEU A 165 2.45 0.49 -4.85
CA LEU A 165 2.96 1.39 -3.80
C LEU A 165 4.46 1.28 -3.53
N GLY A 166 5.12 0.24 -4.05
CA GLY A 166 6.55 0.04 -3.82
C GLY A 166 6.93 -0.29 -2.38
N LEU A 167 5.95 -0.77 -1.62
CA LEU A 167 6.10 -1.19 -0.24
C LEU A 167 6.22 -2.70 -0.13
N ASN A 168 6.84 -3.15 0.96
CA ASN A 168 6.68 -4.52 1.43
C ASN A 168 5.26 -4.66 2.01
N LEU A 169 4.41 -5.49 1.42
CA LEU A 169 3.06 -5.81 1.91
C LEU A 169 3.04 -7.08 2.77
N GLY A 170 4.21 -7.49 3.28
CA GLY A 170 4.32 -8.56 4.24
C GLY A 170 4.37 -9.97 3.70
N GLY A 171 4.48 -10.90 4.64
CA GLY A 171 4.40 -12.33 4.42
C GLY A 171 3.04 -12.82 4.92
N ASP A 172 2.11 -12.96 3.99
CA ASP A 172 0.72 -13.30 4.28
C ASP A 172 0.46 -14.79 4.18
N THR A 173 -0.58 -15.23 4.88
CA THR A 173 -1.12 -16.59 4.77
C THR A 173 -2.60 -16.55 4.43
N ILE A 174 -2.99 -17.27 3.38
CA ILE A 174 -4.40 -17.45 3.00
C ILE A 174 -4.73 -18.94 3.04
N THR A 175 -5.47 -19.33 4.08
CA THR A 175 -5.94 -20.72 4.22
C THR A 175 -7.23 -20.95 3.45
N GLY A 176 -7.36 -22.10 2.79
CA GLY A 176 -8.60 -22.51 2.10
C GLY A 176 -8.89 -21.79 0.79
N PHE A 177 -7.90 -21.13 0.17
CA PHE A 177 -8.06 -20.48 -1.13
C PHE A 177 -8.40 -21.49 -2.22
N GLY A 178 -9.43 -21.20 -3.02
CA GLY A 178 -9.95 -22.10 -4.04
C GLY A 178 -10.41 -21.38 -5.31
N ALA A 179 -11.12 -22.11 -6.17
CA ALA A 179 -11.50 -21.66 -7.51
C ALA A 179 -12.42 -20.41 -7.53
N GLY A 180 -13.12 -20.14 -6.43
CA GLY A 180 -13.97 -18.96 -6.27
C GLY A 180 -13.23 -17.71 -5.82
N ASP A 181 -12.03 -17.86 -5.27
CA ASP A 181 -11.26 -16.76 -4.69
C ASP A 181 -10.39 -16.05 -5.72
N ARG A 182 -10.03 -14.81 -5.42
CA ARG A 182 -9.24 -13.96 -6.31
C ARG A 182 -8.11 -13.28 -5.55
N ILE A 183 -6.96 -13.16 -6.21
CA ILE A 183 -5.92 -12.20 -5.85
C ILE A 183 -6.01 -11.05 -6.84
N VAL A 184 -5.95 -9.81 -6.37
CA VAL A 184 -5.96 -8.61 -7.19
C VAL A 184 -4.75 -7.77 -6.85
N THR A 185 -3.96 -7.43 -7.86
CA THR A 185 -2.78 -6.56 -7.71
C THR A 185 -2.86 -5.34 -8.62
N THR A 186 -2.10 -4.28 -8.30
CA THR A 186 -2.00 -3.06 -9.12
C THR A 186 -0.77 -3.03 -10.03
N THR A 187 0.23 -3.84 -9.73
CA THR A 187 1.31 -4.24 -10.65
C THR A 187 1.10 -5.70 -11.08
N ARG A 188 1.33 -5.99 -12.36
CA ARG A 188 1.19 -7.33 -12.91
C ARG A 188 2.23 -8.29 -12.30
N ILE A 189 1.79 -9.47 -11.89
CA ILE A 189 2.67 -10.57 -11.47
C ILE A 189 3.30 -11.24 -12.71
N HIS A 190 4.61 -11.48 -12.65
CA HIS A 190 5.39 -12.10 -13.73
C HIS A 190 6.14 -13.35 -13.27
N ASN A 191 6.40 -14.28 -14.20
CA ASN A 191 7.28 -15.44 -14.02
C ASN A 191 8.69 -15.18 -14.62
N GLY A 192 9.22 -13.96 -14.47
CA GLY A 192 10.43 -13.51 -15.17
C GLY A 192 10.10 -12.66 -16.41
N PRO A 193 10.99 -12.56 -17.41
CA PRO A 193 10.76 -11.73 -18.59
C PRO A 193 9.61 -12.22 -19.48
N ASP A 194 9.14 -13.45 -19.28
CA ASP A 194 7.99 -14.00 -19.95
C ASP A 194 6.73 -13.75 -19.12
N ALA A 195 5.83 -12.92 -19.65
CA ALA A 195 4.46 -12.80 -19.19
C ALA A 195 3.67 -14.06 -19.60
N GLY A 196 3.93 -15.18 -18.93
CA GLY A 196 3.18 -16.42 -19.11
C GLY A 196 1.74 -16.30 -18.61
N ALA A 197 0.82 -17.04 -19.22
CA ALA A 197 -0.57 -17.14 -18.75
C ALA A 197 -0.69 -17.82 -17.38
N LEU A 198 0.28 -18.69 -17.05
CA LEU A 198 0.40 -19.38 -15.78
C LEU A 198 1.47 -18.71 -14.93
N ILE A 199 1.11 -18.28 -13.73
CA ILE A 199 1.98 -17.75 -12.67
C ILE A 199 2.33 -18.89 -11.74
N THR A 200 3.62 -19.16 -11.56
CA THR A 200 4.11 -20.29 -10.77
C THR A 200 4.84 -19.79 -9.54
N PHE A 201 4.75 -20.53 -8.45
CA PHE A 201 5.37 -20.12 -7.20
C PHE A 201 6.87 -20.43 -7.19
N GLY A 202 7.63 -19.71 -6.35
CA GLY A 202 9.05 -19.98 -6.14
C GLY A 202 9.29 -21.38 -5.58
N ALA A 203 10.57 -21.79 -5.49
CA ALA A 203 10.94 -23.10 -4.93
C ALA A 203 10.53 -23.27 -3.45
N ASN A 204 10.22 -22.17 -2.76
CA ASN A 204 9.67 -22.12 -1.41
C ASN A 204 8.15 -22.37 -1.34
N GLY A 205 7.45 -22.44 -2.48
CA GLY A 205 6.03 -22.78 -2.56
C GLY A 205 5.09 -21.64 -2.18
N VAL A 206 5.58 -20.39 -2.19
CA VAL A 206 4.77 -19.19 -1.94
C VAL A 206 4.69 -18.34 -3.21
N LEU A 207 3.63 -17.54 -3.32
CA LEU A 207 3.51 -16.54 -4.37
C LEU A 207 4.33 -15.32 -3.99
N ASP A 208 5.23 -14.90 -4.86
CA ASP A 208 5.95 -13.63 -4.72
C ASP A 208 5.14 -12.50 -5.38
N LEU A 209 4.87 -11.44 -4.63
CA LEU A 209 4.19 -10.25 -5.14
C LEU A 209 5.21 -9.30 -5.77
N PRO A 210 4.91 -8.68 -6.93
CA PRO A 210 5.74 -7.63 -7.49
C PRO A 210 5.70 -6.37 -6.62
N GLY A 211 6.70 -5.52 -6.72
CA GLY A 211 6.65 -4.11 -6.29
C GLY A 211 6.04 -3.22 -7.37
N GLU A 212 6.47 -1.96 -7.44
CA GLU A 212 5.93 -0.97 -8.38
C GLU A 212 6.37 -1.17 -9.85
N MET A 213 7.42 -1.97 -10.07
CA MET A 213 8.01 -2.15 -11.40
C MET A 213 7.35 -3.30 -12.16
N ASP A 214 6.71 -2.98 -13.29
CA ASP A 214 6.18 -3.98 -14.21
C ASP A 214 7.31 -4.75 -14.92
N GLY A 215 7.05 -6.01 -15.26
CA GLY A 215 7.99 -6.89 -15.97
C GLY A 215 9.08 -7.52 -15.08
N VAL A 216 9.05 -7.25 -13.78
CA VAL A 216 10.00 -7.82 -12.82
C VAL A 216 9.34 -8.95 -12.03
N LYS A 217 10.04 -10.07 -11.87
CA LYS A 217 9.59 -11.18 -11.02
C LYS A 217 9.73 -10.78 -9.55
N GLY A 218 8.72 -11.09 -8.75
CA GLY A 218 8.67 -10.69 -7.34
C GLY A 218 9.84 -11.17 -6.47
N ASP A 219 10.58 -12.21 -6.86
CA ASP A 219 11.76 -12.70 -6.13
C ASP A 219 13.10 -12.07 -6.56
N ILE A 220 13.10 -11.16 -7.54
CA ILE A 220 14.33 -10.54 -8.06
C ILE A 220 14.54 -9.14 -7.45
N GLY A 221 15.49 -9.04 -6.53
CA GLY A 221 16.02 -7.76 -6.04
C GLY A 221 15.00 -6.94 -5.21
N PRO A 222 15.06 -5.60 -5.25
CA PRO A 222 14.18 -4.71 -4.47
C PRO A 222 12.71 -4.74 -4.90
N ALA A 223 12.35 -5.40 -6.00
CA ALA A 223 10.98 -5.49 -6.54
C ALA A 223 10.03 -6.43 -5.77
N GLN A 224 10.28 -6.63 -4.47
CA GLN A 224 9.48 -7.48 -3.59
C GLN A 224 8.32 -6.65 -3.03
N GLY A 225 7.10 -6.95 -3.46
CA GLY A 225 5.89 -6.39 -2.86
C GLY A 225 5.40 -7.19 -1.65
N GLY A 226 6.04 -8.30 -1.31
CA GLY A 226 5.59 -9.23 -0.27
C GLY A 226 5.43 -10.66 -0.80
N GLN A 227 4.87 -11.54 0.02
CA GLN A 227 4.65 -12.95 -0.30
C GLN A 227 3.32 -13.46 0.25
N ILE A 228 2.74 -14.46 -0.41
CA ILE A 228 1.52 -15.14 0.04
C ILE A 228 1.74 -16.66 0.10
N ASP A 229 1.55 -17.26 1.27
CA ASP A 229 1.47 -18.71 1.46
C ASP A 229 -0.01 -19.17 1.44
N PHE A 230 -0.34 -20.06 0.50
CA PHE A 230 -1.67 -20.65 0.38
C PHE A 230 -1.84 -21.96 1.17
N GLY A 231 -0.92 -22.26 2.10
CA GLY A 231 -0.91 -23.49 2.89
C GLY A 231 -0.74 -24.75 2.06
N GLY A 232 -0.09 -24.65 0.89
CA GLY A 232 0.13 -25.76 -0.06
C GLY A 232 -1.11 -26.18 -0.88
N SER A 233 -2.24 -25.48 -0.76
CA SER A 233 -3.46 -25.78 -1.52
C SER A 233 -3.43 -25.30 -2.98
N VAL A 234 -2.56 -24.33 -3.27
CA VAL A 234 -2.37 -23.71 -4.58
C VAL A 234 -0.88 -23.74 -4.91
N SER A 235 -0.56 -24.03 -6.17
CA SER A 235 0.83 -24.02 -6.68
C SER A 235 1.02 -23.11 -7.89
N SER A 236 -0.08 -22.58 -8.43
CA SER A 236 -0.07 -21.66 -9.56
C SER A 236 -1.37 -20.87 -9.64
N LEU A 237 -1.29 -19.70 -10.26
CA LEU A 237 -2.42 -18.85 -10.59
C LEU A 237 -2.44 -18.57 -12.09
N VAL A 238 -3.59 -18.13 -12.60
CA VAL A 238 -3.72 -17.60 -13.97
C VAL A 238 -4.28 -16.19 -13.91
N LEU A 239 -3.83 -15.33 -14.84
CA LEU A 239 -4.45 -14.02 -15.04
C LEU A 239 -5.83 -14.22 -15.67
N LEU A 240 -6.88 -13.83 -14.96
CA LEU A 240 -8.27 -13.98 -15.39
C LEU A 240 -8.78 -12.73 -16.11
N ASN A 241 -8.41 -11.55 -15.62
CA ASN A 241 -8.88 -10.28 -16.17
C ASN A 241 -7.93 -9.12 -15.83
N THR A 242 -7.96 -8.07 -16.65
CA THR A 242 -7.32 -6.80 -16.38
C THR A 242 -8.37 -5.69 -16.49
N VAL A 243 -8.48 -4.85 -15.46
CA VAL A 243 -9.43 -3.75 -15.42
C VAL A 243 -8.68 -2.45 -15.15
N ALA A 244 -8.86 -1.45 -16.01
CA ALA A 244 -8.30 -0.11 -15.79
C ALA A 244 -9.43 0.87 -15.40
N GLY A 245 -9.16 1.75 -14.44
CA GLY A 245 -10.08 2.79 -13.99
C GLY A 245 -9.38 3.77 -13.05
N ASP A 246 -9.75 5.05 -13.14
CA ASP A 246 -9.27 6.12 -12.25
C ASP A 246 -7.74 6.19 -12.06
N GLY A 247 -7.00 5.93 -13.14
CA GLY A 247 -5.53 5.97 -13.15
C GLY A 247 -4.85 4.69 -12.62
N VAL A 248 -5.62 3.67 -12.23
CA VAL A 248 -5.10 2.40 -11.72
C VAL A 248 -5.44 1.25 -12.67
N THR A 249 -4.54 0.29 -12.82
CA THR A 249 -4.81 -0.98 -13.51
C THR A 249 -4.80 -2.11 -12.49
N TYR A 250 -5.87 -2.91 -12.48
CA TYR A 250 -6.07 -4.04 -11.59
C TYR A 250 -5.95 -5.35 -12.35
N TYR A 251 -5.13 -6.25 -11.84
CA TYR A 251 -4.87 -7.58 -12.40
C TYR A 251 -5.51 -8.65 -11.52
N TYR A 252 -6.49 -9.37 -12.05
CA TYR A 252 -7.25 -10.38 -11.31
C TYR A 252 -6.69 -11.76 -11.60
N TYR A 253 -6.29 -12.47 -10.55
CA TYR A 253 -5.75 -13.82 -10.60
C TYR A 253 -6.67 -14.80 -9.88
N GLY A 254 -6.68 -16.04 -10.34
CA GLY A 254 -7.34 -17.15 -9.66
C GLY A 254 -6.60 -18.46 -9.89
N VAL A 255 -7.07 -19.53 -9.25
CA VAL A 255 -6.49 -20.87 -9.41
C VAL A 255 -6.56 -21.29 -10.90
N ALA A 256 -5.45 -21.86 -11.39
CA ALA A 256 -5.32 -22.40 -12.74
C ALA A 256 -6.26 -23.58 -13.03
#